data_AF-A0A818P5W2-F1
#
_entry.id   AF-A0A818P5W2-F1
#
_cell.length_a   1.000
_cell.length_b   1.000
_cell.length_c   1.000
_cell.angle_alpha   90.00
_cell.angle_beta   90.00
_cell.angle_gamma   90.00
#
_symmetry.space_group_name_H-M   'P 1'
#
loop_
_entity.id
_entity.type
_entity.pdbx_description
1 polymer ?
#
loop_
_entity_poly.entity_id
_entity_poly.type
_entity_poly.pdbx_seq_one_letter_code
_entity_poly.pdbx_strand_id
1 'polypeptide(L)' 'SQLKCRFGGNCVININTRRQCAYCRLQKCFDIKMRKESILTEEEKKARHFLKLAKEQLNMIDPSSNDQQSLITLPTVV' A
#
# COMPACT_ATOMS: atom_id res chain seq x y z
N SER A 1 -1.98 17.41 9.59
CA SER A 1 -3.38 17.82 9.82
C SER A 1 -4.11 16.77 10.63
N GLN A 2 -4.56 17.08 11.84
CA GLN A 2 -5.26 16.12 12.71
C GLN A 2 -6.74 16.02 12.30
N LEU A 3 -7.25 14.80 12.15
CA LEU A 3 -8.64 14.53 11.80
C LEU A 3 -9.55 14.80 13.01
N LYS A 4 -10.43 15.81 12.92
CA LYS A 4 -11.36 16.18 14.01
C LYS A 4 -12.79 16.29 13.48
N CYS A 5 -13.76 15.85 14.27
CA CYS A 5 -15.17 16.11 13.99
C CYS A 5 -15.55 17.55 14.35
N ARG A 6 -16.39 18.18 13.53
CA ARG A 6 -16.96 19.53 13.79
C ARG A 6 -18.37 19.50 14.40
N PHE A 7 -18.99 18.33 14.49
CA PHE A 7 -20.42 18.15 14.80
C PHE A 7 -20.68 17.23 16.01
N GLY A 8 -19.68 17.01 16.87
CA GLY A 8 -19.85 16.22 18.11
C GLY A 8 -19.57 14.72 18.02
N GLY A 9 -18.91 14.24 16.95
CA GLY A 9 -18.36 12.88 16.88
C GLY A 9 -19.32 11.78 16.44
N ASN A 10 -20.61 12.06 16.26
CA ASN A 10 -21.65 11.07 15.95
C ASN A 10 -22.36 11.33 14.61
N CYS A 11 -21.63 11.79 13.58
CA CYS A 11 -22.26 12.11 12.29
C CYS A 11 -22.84 10.86 11.62
N VAL A 12 -24.06 10.98 11.06
CA VAL A 12 -24.64 9.95 10.20
C VAL A 12 -23.85 9.85 8.90
N ILE A 13 -23.31 8.67 8.58
CA ILE A 13 -22.51 8.42 7.37
C ILE A 13 -23.32 7.60 6.35
N ASN A 14 -23.73 8.26 5.26
CA ASN A 14 -24.37 7.69 4.07
C ASN A 14 -23.72 8.23 2.76
N ILE A 15 -24.26 7.91 1.59
CA ILE A 15 -23.68 8.29 0.29
C ILE A 15 -23.54 9.82 0.13
N ASN A 16 -24.50 10.57 0.67
CA ASN A 16 -24.57 12.02 0.57
C ASN A 16 -23.72 12.72 1.65
N THR A 17 -23.70 12.17 2.87
CA THR A 17 -23.06 12.80 4.03
C THR A 17 -21.63 12.34 4.31
N ARG A 18 -21.16 11.24 3.70
CA ARG A 18 -19.80 10.69 3.94
C ARG A 18 -18.65 11.66 3.68
N ARG A 19 -18.86 12.70 2.88
CA ARG A 19 -17.84 13.74 2.60
C ARG A 19 -17.82 14.87 3.64
N GLN A 20 -18.87 15.00 4.45
CA GLN A 20 -19.04 16.10 5.40
C GLN A 20 -18.17 15.95 6.66
N CYS A 21 -17.87 14.70 7.06
CA CYS A 21 -17.02 14.44 8.22
C CYS A 21 -16.07 13.27 7.98
N ALA A 22 -14.80 13.59 7.70
CA ALA A 22 -13.78 12.59 7.51
C ALA A 22 -13.48 11.80 8.80
N TYR A 23 -13.57 12.43 9.98
CA TYR A 23 -13.39 11.76 11.28
C TYR A 23 -14.42 10.64 11.50
N CYS A 24 -15.72 10.95 11.45
CA CYS A 24 -16.76 9.95 11.70
C CYS A 24 -16.79 8.88 10.59
N ARG A 25 -16.42 9.24 9.36
CA ARG A 25 -16.24 8.26 8.28
C ARG A 25 -15.12 7.28 8.61
N LEU A 26 -13.96 7.76 9.04
CA LEU A 26 -12.83 6.90 9.40
C LEU A 26 -13.16 6.03 10.61
N GLN A 27 -13.83 6.57 11.62
CA GLN A 27 -14.31 5.82 12.78
C GLN A 27 -15.20 4.65 12.33
N LYS A 28 -16.22 4.93 11.50
CA LYS A 28 -17.11 3.90 10.94
C LYS A 28 -16.37 2.84 10.13
N CYS A 29 -15.31 3.21 9.39
CA CYS A 29 -14.46 2.23 8.69
C CYS A 29 -13.81 1.23 9.67
N PHE A 30 -13.32 1.70 10.82
CA PHE A 30 -12.77 0.83 11.84
C PHE A 30 -13.85 0.02 12.58
N ASP A 31 -15.04 0.59 12.78
CA ASP A 31 -16.16 -0.11 13.42
C ASP A 31 -16.61 -1.32 12.58
N ILE A 32 -16.58 -1.20 11.24
CA ILE A 32 -16.81 -2.33 10.31
C ILE A 32 -15.57 -3.22 10.11
N LYS A 33 -14.56 -3.08 10.97
CA LYS A 33 -13.34 -3.89 11.02
C LYS A 33 -12.43 -3.76 9.79
N MET A 34 -12.39 -2.59 9.14
CA MET A 34 -11.27 -2.31 8.24
C MET A 34 -9.96 -2.30 9.04
N ARG A 35 -9.02 -3.14 8.64
CA ARG A 35 -7.75 -3.38 9.32
C ARG A 35 -6.68 -2.39 8.85
N LYS A 36 -6.12 -1.60 9.76
CA LYS A 36 -5.02 -0.66 9.48
C LYS A 36 -3.74 -1.40 9.11
N GLU A 37 -3.52 -2.55 9.71
CA GLU A 37 -2.46 -3.52 9.47
C GLU A 37 -2.50 -4.13 8.05
N SER A 38 -3.62 -4.00 7.34
CA SER A 38 -3.71 -4.37 5.92
C SER A 38 -3.33 -3.21 4.98
N ILE A 39 -2.95 -2.05 5.51
CA ILE A 39 -2.46 -0.91 4.75
C ILE A 39 -0.94 -0.97 4.72
N LEU A 40 -0.36 -1.11 3.53
CA LEU A 40 1.08 -1.15 3.34
C LEU A 40 1.73 0.16 3.81
N THR A 41 2.81 0.03 4.58
CA THR A 41 3.69 1.16 4.86
C THR A 41 4.41 1.60 3.58
N GLU A 42 5.05 2.78 3.62
CA GLU A 42 5.79 3.28 2.47
C GLU A 42 6.99 2.38 2.13
N GLU A 43 7.62 1.78 3.14
CA GLU A 43 8.69 0.80 3.00
C GLU A 43 8.18 -0.47 2.32
N GLU A 44 7.04 -1.01 2.77
CA GLU A 44 6.46 -2.22 2.19
C GLU A 44 5.97 -2.00 0.75
N LYS A 45 5.46 -0.80 0.43
CA LYS A 45 5.13 -0.42 -0.95
C LYS A 45 6.37 -0.44 -1.85
N LYS A 46 7.47 0.17 -1.39
CA LYS A 46 8.74 0.18 -2.12
C LYS A 46 9.26 -1.25 -2.32
N ALA A 47 9.28 -2.07 -1.26
CA ALA A 47 9.69 -3.46 -1.34
C ALA A 47 8.86 -4.25 -2.37
N ARG A 48 7.53 -4.12 -2.33
CA ARG A 48 6.63 -4.75 -3.31
C ARG A 48 6.93 -4.30 -4.74
N HIS A 49 7.20 -3.02 -4.94
CA HIS A 49 7.56 -2.47 -6.25
C HIS A 49 8.89 -3.05 -6.76
N PHE A 50 9.94 -3.09 -5.94
CA PHE A 50 11.22 -3.67 -6.32
C PHE A 50 11.12 -5.17 -6.62
N LEU A 51 10.36 -5.92 -5.81
CA LEU A 51 10.11 -7.34 -6.06
C LEU A 51 9.40 -7.58 -7.40
N LYS A 52 8.47 -6.70 -7.77
CA LYS A 52 7.79 -6.76 -9.07
C LYS A 52 8.79 -6.56 -10.22
N LEU A 53 9.62 -5.52 -10.15
CA LEU A 53 10.64 -5.24 -11.17
C LEU A 53 11.68 -6.38 -11.29
N ALA A 54 12.13 -6.93 -10.15
CA ALA A 54 13.06 -8.05 -10.15
C ALA A 54 12.45 -9.30 -10.80
N LYS A 55 11.17 -9.59 -10.51
CA LYS A 55 10.45 -10.72 -11.14
C LYS A 55 10.29 -10.52 -12.65
N GLU A 56 10.01 -9.30 -13.10
CA GLU A 56 9.95 -8.96 -14.53
C GLU A 56 11.30 -9.19 -15.21
N GLN A 57 12.42 -8.80 -14.59
CA GLN A 57 13.76 -9.04 -15.12
C GLN A 57 14.09 -10.54 -15.21
N LEU A 58 13.73 -11.35 -14.20
CA LEU A 58 13.92 -12.80 -14.24
C LEU A 58 13.09 -13.48 -15.33
N ASN A 59 11.88 -12.98 -15.59
CA ASN A 59 11.01 -13.52 -16.64
C ASN A 59 11.51 -13.18 -18.07
N MET A 60 12.49 -12.29 -18.22
CA MET A 60 13.14 -11.99 -19.51
C MET A 60 14.36 -12.89 -19.77
N ILE A 61 14.71 -13.80 -18.86
CA ILE A 61 15.78 -14.79 -19.08
C ILE A 61 15.20 -15.92 -19.92
N ASP A 62 15.40 -15.82 -21.23
CA ASP A 62 15.18 -16.94 -22.16
C ASP A 62 16.12 -18.09 -21.77
N PRO A 63 15.61 -19.31 -21.46
CA PRO A 63 16.46 -20.47 -21.23
C PRO A 63 17.28 -20.93 -22.45
N SER A 64 17.16 -20.28 -23.62
CA SER A 64 17.87 -20.66 -24.85
C SER A 64 19.16 -19.89 -25.19
N SER A 65 19.51 -18.81 -24.48
CA SER A 65 20.74 -18.04 -24.76
C SER A 65 21.90 -18.43 -23.85
N ASN A 66 22.79 -19.25 -24.40
CA ASN A 66 24.06 -19.66 -23.80
C ASN A 66 25.09 -18.51 -23.91
N ASP A 67 24.88 -17.41 -23.20
CA ASP A 67 25.85 -16.32 -23.10
C ASP A 67 26.21 -16.05 -21.64
N GLN A 68 27.47 -16.29 -21.32
CA GLN A 68 28.07 -15.99 -20.04
C GLN A 68 28.05 -14.48 -19.77
N GLN A 69 27.85 -14.12 -18.49
CA GLN A 69 28.18 -12.82 -17.87
C GLN A 69 27.07 -11.75 -17.82
N SER A 70 26.32 -11.71 -16.71
CA SER A 70 26.18 -10.46 -15.92
C SER A 70 25.82 -10.80 -14.47
N LEU A 71 26.74 -10.47 -13.55
CA LEU A 71 26.46 -10.56 -12.11
C LEU A 71 25.36 -9.54 -11.78
N ILE A 72 24.21 -10.03 -11.31
CA ILE A 72 23.15 -9.21 -10.76
C ILE A 72 23.58 -8.84 -9.34
N THR A 73 24.08 -7.61 -9.13
CA THR A 73 24.34 -7.11 -7.79
C THR A 73 22.99 -6.82 -7.10
N LEU A 74 22.54 -7.74 -6.24
CA LEU A 74 21.57 -7.41 -5.20
C LEU A 74 22.18 -6.28 -4.35
N PRO A 75 21.49 -5.16 -4.08
CA PRO A 75 21.95 -4.27 -3.03
C PRO A 75 21.80 -5.03 -1.72
N THR A 76 22.94 -5.38 -1.12
CA THR A 76 23.03 -5.88 0.26
C THR A 76 22.21 -4.96 1.14
N VAL A 77 21.18 -5.51 1.78
CA VAL A 77 20.46 -4.82 2.85
C VAL A 77 21.43 -4.71 4.03
N VAL A 78 21.97 -3.51 4.22
CA VAL A 78 22.65 -3.08 5.46
C VAL A 78 21.73 -2.09 6.16
#